data_AF-A0A9J6GB59-F1
#
_entry.id   AF-A0A9J6GB59-F1
#
_cell.length_a   1.000
_cell.length_b   1.000
_cell.length_c   1.000
_cell.angle_alpha   90.00
_cell.angle_beta   90.00
_cell.angle_gamma   90.00
#
_symmetry.space_group_name_H-M   'P 1'
#
loop_
_entity.id
_entity.type
_entity.pdbx_description
1 polymer ?
#
loop_
_entity_poly.entity_id
_entity_poly.type
_entity_poly.pdbx_seq_one_letter_code
_entity_poly.pdbx_strand_id
1 'polypeptide(L)'
;MGTQLRNLPKQRPAGSESLSGRGRLTGDLINKLTSYYGWAIKSHKGDVPAMHKAVMATYYHVTSNDAVLNHSLCPTGPDSWCRHNAAKAKGEPAPKHRYNLPPHVCEALLPVYERLADHKLLERASAARRKTAMRVFTQ
;
A
#
# COMPACT_ATOMS: atom_id res chain seq x y z
N MET A 1 -5.49 -4.09 -7.34
CA MET A 1 -5.64 -2.86 -6.53
C MET A 1 -6.27 -1.71 -7.31
N GLY A 2 -5.64 -1.18 -8.37
CA GLY A 2 -6.14 0.03 -9.07
C GLY A 2 -7.62 0.00 -9.46
N THR A 3 -8.11 -1.09 -10.06
CA THR A 3 -9.55 -1.24 -10.39
C THR A 3 -10.45 -1.19 -9.16
N GLN A 4 -10.06 -1.84 -8.06
CA GLN A 4 -10.83 -1.83 -6.81
C GLN A 4 -10.92 -0.41 -6.24
N LEU A 5 -9.81 0.34 -6.24
CA LEU A 5 -9.78 1.72 -5.77
C LEU A 5 -10.62 2.67 -6.63
N ARG A 6 -10.61 2.51 -7.96
CA ARG A 6 -11.45 3.31 -8.87
C ARG A 6 -12.94 3.04 -8.71
N ASN A 7 -13.30 1.84 -8.27
CA ASN A 7 -14.69 1.45 -8.05
C ASN A 7 -15.18 1.72 -6.62
N LEU A 8 -14.28 1.97 -5.67
CA LEU A 8 -14.61 2.23 -4.27
C LEU A 8 -15.66 3.34 -4.07
N PRO A 9 -15.60 4.50 -4.76
CA PRO A 9 -16.62 5.53 -4.63
C PRO A 9 -18.01 5.09 -5.11
N LYS A 10 -18.08 4.16 -6.08
CA LYS A 10 -19.33 3.67 -6.69
C LYS A 10 -20.07 2.67 -5.80
N GLN A 11 -19.39 2.14 -4.79
CA GLN A 11 -19.93 1.12 -3.88
C GLN A 11 -20.53 1.74 -2.61
N ARG A 12 -20.44 3.06 -2.45
CA ARG A 12 -21.00 3.75 -1.28
C ARG A 12 -22.48 4.07 -1.47
N PRO A 13 -23.29 4.04 -0.38
CA PRO A 13 -24.65 4.53 -0.41
C PRO A 13 -24.71 5.99 -0.90
N ALA A 14 -25.81 6.33 -1.60
CA ALA A 14 -26.10 7.70 -1.98
C ALA A 14 -26.08 8.62 -0.73
N GLY A 15 -25.52 9.82 -0.86
CA GLY A 15 -25.36 10.77 0.25
C GLY A 15 -24.13 10.55 1.14
N SER A 16 -23.34 9.48 0.92
CA SER A 16 -22.06 9.31 1.60
C SER A 16 -21.04 10.38 1.17
N GLU A 17 -20.14 10.74 2.08
CA GLU A 17 -19.02 11.63 1.76
C GLU A 17 -18.20 11.12 0.57
N SER A 18 -17.90 12.02 -0.38
CA SER A 18 -17.14 11.66 -1.57
C SER A 18 -15.75 11.13 -1.19
N LEU A 19 -15.37 10.00 -1.79
CA LEU A 19 -14.03 9.43 -1.67
C LEU A 19 -13.06 9.94 -2.74
N SER A 20 -13.55 10.66 -3.75
CA SER A 20 -12.79 11.06 -4.93
C SER A 20 -12.62 12.57 -5.02
N GLY A 21 -11.61 13.01 -5.79
CA GLY A 21 -11.34 14.42 -6.06
C GLY A 21 -10.15 14.99 -5.29
N ARG A 22 -9.98 16.31 -5.37
CA ARG A 22 -8.85 17.04 -4.76
C ARG A 22 -8.79 16.78 -3.25
N GLY A 23 -7.60 16.45 -2.74
CA GLY A 23 -7.38 16.09 -1.34
C GLY A 23 -7.85 14.68 -0.95
N ARG A 24 -8.36 13.88 -1.91
CA ARG A 24 -8.88 12.51 -1.67
C ARG A 24 -8.29 11.54 -2.71
N LEU A 25 -9.01 10.48 -3.10
CA LEU A 25 -8.56 9.56 -4.14
C LEU A 25 -8.63 10.24 -5.52
N THR A 26 -7.47 10.66 -6.01
CA THR A 26 -7.25 11.07 -7.40
C THR A 26 -6.73 9.91 -8.23
N GLY A 27 -6.81 10.01 -9.56
CA GLY A 27 -6.22 9.02 -10.47
C GLY A 27 -4.73 8.79 -10.20
N ASP A 28 -3.98 9.87 -9.97
CA ASP A 28 -2.55 9.82 -9.67
C ASP A 28 -2.24 9.14 -8.34
N LEU A 29 -3.03 9.44 -7.30
CA LEU A 29 -2.88 8.77 -6.02
C LEU A 29 -3.16 7.27 -6.17
N ILE A 30 -4.23 6.88 -6.87
CA ILE A 30 -4.56 5.48 -7.15
C ILE A 30 -3.41 4.78 -7.90
N ASN A 31 -2.81 5.44 -8.90
CA ASN A 31 -1.66 4.91 -9.63
C ASN A 31 -0.44 4.73 -8.70
N LYS A 32 -0.20 5.68 -7.80
CA LYS A 32 0.88 5.59 -6.80
C LYS A 32 0.66 4.45 -5.81
N LEU A 33 -0.55 4.32 -5.26
CA LEU A 33 -0.90 3.22 -4.35
C LEU A 33 -0.77 1.86 -5.02
N THR A 34 -1.22 1.75 -6.27
CA THR A 34 -1.08 0.52 -7.06
C THR A 34 0.40 0.18 -7.28
N SER A 35 1.26 1.18 -7.48
CA SER A 35 2.71 1.00 -7.63
C SER A 35 3.36 0.54 -6.32
N TYR A 36 2.97 1.11 -5.18
CA TYR A 36 3.44 0.69 -3.86
C TYR A 36 3.08 -0.77 -3.56
N TYR A 37 1.84 -1.17 -3.83
CA TYR A 37 1.44 -2.57 -3.70
C TYR A 37 2.29 -3.48 -4.60
N GLY A 38 2.46 -3.12 -5.87
CA GLY A 38 3.30 -3.89 -6.79
C GLY A 38 4.75 -4.03 -6.31
N TRP A 39 5.32 -2.96 -5.72
CA TRP A 39 6.65 -2.97 -5.13
C TRP A 39 6.73 -3.88 -3.89
N ALA A 40 5.75 -3.81 -2.97
CA ALA A 40 5.71 -4.65 -1.76
C ALA A 40 5.70 -6.15 -2.10
N ILE A 41 4.85 -6.55 -3.06
CA ILE A 41 4.76 -7.94 -3.53
C ILE A 41 6.06 -8.40 -4.20
N LYS A 42 6.70 -7.54 -5.00
CA LYS A 42 7.92 -7.89 -5.73
C LYS A 42 9.15 -7.96 -4.83
N SER A 43 9.29 -7.04 -3.88
CA SER A 43 10.48 -6.90 -3.03
C SER A 43 10.57 -7.96 -1.94
N HIS A 44 9.43 -8.54 -1.54
CA HIS A 44 9.35 -9.55 -0.49
C HIS A 44 8.86 -10.90 -1.01
N LYS A 45 9.06 -11.17 -2.30
CA LYS A 45 8.53 -12.36 -2.97
C LYS A 45 8.96 -13.64 -2.25
N GLY A 46 7.99 -14.49 -1.91
CA GLY A 46 8.24 -15.76 -1.24
C GLY A 46 8.25 -15.68 0.29
N ASP A 47 8.21 -14.47 0.86
CA ASP A 47 8.07 -14.22 2.28
C ASP A 47 6.71 -13.54 2.53
N VAL A 48 5.69 -14.36 2.78
CA VAL A 48 4.31 -13.90 2.97
C VAL A 48 4.17 -12.94 4.17
N PRO A 49 4.75 -13.23 5.35
CA PRO A 49 4.77 -12.27 6.45
C PRO A 49 5.39 -10.92 6.09
N ALA A 50 6.53 -10.91 5.37
CA ALA A 50 7.16 -9.65 4.95
C ALA A 50 6.32 -8.91 3.90
N MET A 51 5.67 -9.63 2.97
CA MET A 51 4.73 -9.03 2.01
C MET A 51 3.55 -8.38 2.73
N HIS A 52 2.91 -9.08 3.69
CA HIS A 52 1.82 -8.54 4.49
C HIS A 52 2.26 -7.25 5.19
N LYS A 53 3.40 -7.30 5.91
CA LYS A 53 3.95 -6.15 6.61
C LYS A 53 4.22 -4.98 5.66
N ALA A 54 4.81 -5.23 4.49
CA ALA A 54 5.11 -4.19 3.51
C ALA A 54 3.84 -3.58 2.89
N VAL A 55 2.82 -4.39 2.59
CA VAL A 55 1.53 -3.89 2.09
C VAL A 55 0.87 -2.99 3.15
N MET A 56 0.78 -3.45 4.40
CA MET A 56 0.21 -2.64 5.49
C MET A 56 1.05 -1.40 5.80
N ALA A 57 2.38 -1.47 5.69
CA ALA A 57 3.25 -0.29 5.83
C ALA A 57 2.91 0.81 4.83
N THR A 58 2.52 0.47 3.60
CA THR A 58 2.15 1.47 2.60
C THR A 58 0.79 2.13 2.90
N TYR A 59 -0.13 1.41 3.54
CA TYR A 59 -1.38 1.99 4.06
C TYR A 59 -1.09 3.02 5.14
N TYR A 60 -0.41 2.61 6.22
CA TYR A 60 -0.10 3.49 7.34
C TYR A 60 0.73 4.70 6.91
N HIS A 61 1.66 4.51 5.96
CA HIS A 61 2.43 5.60 5.39
C HIS A 61 1.57 6.64 4.66
N VAL A 62 0.59 6.22 3.85
CA VAL A 62 -0.24 7.15 3.07
C VAL A 62 -1.33 7.82 3.92
N THR A 63 -1.74 7.19 5.01
CA THR A 63 -2.74 7.73 5.95
C THR A 63 -2.12 8.49 7.12
N SER A 64 -0.78 8.48 7.26
CA SER A 64 -0.04 9.31 8.21
C SER A 64 -0.15 10.81 7.87
N ASN A 65 -0.25 11.64 8.90
CA ASN A 65 -0.24 13.09 8.79
C ASN A 65 0.48 13.72 10.01
N ASP A 66 0.58 15.06 10.04
CA ASP A 66 1.34 15.76 11.09
C ASP A 66 0.74 15.59 12.50
N ALA A 67 -0.54 15.23 12.62
CA ALA A 67 -1.19 14.93 13.91
C ALA A 67 -1.13 13.44 14.28
N VAL A 68 -1.13 12.55 13.29
CA VAL A 68 -1.15 11.09 13.48
C VAL A 68 0.03 10.45 12.73
N LEU A 69 1.11 10.17 13.46
CA LEU A 69 2.36 9.63 12.92
C LEU A 69 2.31 8.09 12.80
N ASN A 70 2.15 7.58 11.58
CA ASN A 70 1.96 6.16 11.30
C ASN A 70 3.09 5.56 10.44
N HIS A 71 4.35 5.68 10.91
CA HIS A 71 5.54 5.17 10.19
C HIS A 71 6.17 3.92 10.82
N SER A 72 5.51 3.31 11.82
CA SER A 72 6.06 2.19 12.61
C SER A 72 6.28 0.91 11.80
N LEU A 73 5.47 0.66 10.77
CA LEU A 73 5.64 -0.50 9.88
C LEU A 73 6.57 -0.23 8.70
N CYS A 74 6.90 1.04 8.43
CA CYS A 74 7.86 1.37 7.38
C CYS A 74 9.26 0.86 7.75
N PRO A 75 10.12 0.54 6.76
CA PRO A 75 11.50 0.17 7.06
C PRO A 75 12.22 1.30 7.79
N THR A 76 13.17 0.94 8.63
CA THR A 76 14.07 1.86 9.33
C THR A 76 15.39 1.99 8.60
N GLY A 77 16.22 2.96 9.00
CA GLY A 77 17.55 3.18 8.43
C GLY A 77 17.58 4.31 7.39
N PRO A 78 18.79 4.78 7.06
CA PRO A 78 18.99 5.97 6.22
C PRO A 78 18.51 5.80 4.78
N ASP A 79 18.43 4.55 4.29
CA ASP A 79 17.97 4.18 2.95
C ASP A 79 16.49 3.79 2.90
N SER A 80 15.75 4.02 3.99
CA SER A 80 14.32 3.75 4.02
C SER A 80 13.60 4.58 2.95
N TRP A 81 12.70 3.94 2.21
CA TRP A 81 11.78 4.66 1.31
C TRP A 81 10.82 5.57 2.09
N CYS A 82 10.64 5.34 3.41
CA CYS A 82 9.92 6.24 4.29
C CYS A 82 10.85 7.37 4.73
N ARG A 83 10.62 8.57 4.18
CA ARG A 83 11.45 9.74 4.45
C ARG A 83 11.48 10.14 5.92
N HIS A 84 10.42 9.88 6.69
CA HIS A 84 10.43 10.12 8.14
C HIS A 84 11.39 9.19 8.87
N ASN A 85 11.35 7.89 8.58
CA ASN A 85 12.27 6.93 9.19
C ASN A 85 13.71 7.14 8.71
N ALA A 86 13.89 7.52 7.45
CA ALA A 86 15.21 7.88 6.90
C ALA A 86 15.78 9.13 7.59
N ALA A 87 15.01 10.21 7.71
CA ALA A 87 15.44 11.42 8.41
C ALA A 87 15.77 11.13 9.88
N LYS A 88 14.92 10.37 10.57
CA LYS A 88 15.17 9.93 11.95
C LYS A 88 16.49 9.16 12.08
N ALA A 89 16.78 8.25 11.15
CA ALA A 89 18.03 7.49 11.15
C ALA A 89 19.27 8.35 10.86
N LYS A 90 19.11 9.43 10.09
CA LYS A 90 20.19 10.38 9.76
C LYS A 90 20.37 11.49 10.80
N GLY A 91 19.48 11.60 11.79
CA GLY A 91 19.46 12.73 12.72
C GLY A 91 18.98 14.05 12.08
N GLU A 92 18.23 13.96 10.99
CA GLU A 92 17.67 15.09 10.25
C GLU A 92 16.24 15.43 10.74
N PRO A 93 15.79 16.68 10.57
CA PRO A 93 14.40 17.04 10.87
C PRO A 93 13.42 16.24 10.01
N ALA A 94 12.31 15.83 10.61
CA ALA A 94 11.26 15.11 9.90
C ALA A 94 10.68 15.98 8.76
N PRO A 95 10.51 15.44 7.55
CA PRO A 95 9.89 16.17 6.46
C PRO A 95 8.40 16.40 6.73
N LYS A 96 7.78 17.36 6.04
CA LYS A 96 6.32 17.50 6.05
C LYS A 96 5.63 16.28 5.44
N HIS A 97 4.48 15.89 5.99
CA HIS A 97 3.70 14.81 5.42
C HIS A 97 3.24 15.13 4.00
N ARG A 98 3.43 14.17 3.10
CA ARG A 98 3.04 14.29 1.70
C ARG A 98 1.53 14.17 1.50
N TYR A 99 0.88 13.37 2.35
CA TYR A 99 -0.52 13.03 2.24
C TYR A 99 -1.27 13.61 3.43
N ASN A 100 -2.48 14.07 3.18
CA ASN A 100 -3.40 14.52 4.21
C ASN A 100 -4.81 14.10 3.80
N LEU A 101 -5.03 12.78 3.83
CA LEU A 101 -6.31 12.19 3.43
C LEU A 101 -7.31 12.37 4.57
N PRO A 102 -8.56 12.76 4.27
CA PRO A 102 -9.62 12.80 5.27
C PRO A 102 -9.83 11.44 5.96
N PRO A 103 -10.28 11.42 7.24
CA PRO A 103 -10.52 10.18 7.98
C PRO A 103 -11.40 9.18 7.23
N HIS A 104 -12.53 9.62 6.66
CA HIS A 104 -13.46 8.75 5.93
C HIS A 104 -12.84 8.10 4.69
N VAL A 105 -11.81 8.72 4.09
CA VAL A 105 -11.04 8.12 2.98
C VAL A 105 -10.07 7.08 3.51
N CYS A 106 -9.41 7.36 4.63
CA CYS A 106 -8.49 6.41 5.29
C CYS A 106 -9.23 5.14 5.73
N GLU A 107 -10.43 5.31 6.30
CA GLU A 107 -11.33 4.22 6.70
C GLU A 107 -11.78 3.40 5.51
N ALA A 108 -12.20 4.05 4.41
CA ALA A 108 -12.62 3.34 3.20
C ALA A 108 -11.46 2.57 2.52
N LEU A 109 -10.21 3.02 2.69
CA LEU A 109 -9.03 2.34 2.17
C LEU A 109 -8.66 1.09 2.97
N LEU A 110 -8.82 1.10 4.30
CA LEU A 110 -8.39 0.01 5.18
C LEU A 110 -8.86 -1.38 4.74
N PRO A 111 -10.16 -1.65 4.49
CA PRO A 111 -10.62 -2.98 4.10
C PRO A 111 -10.09 -3.42 2.72
N VAL A 112 -9.70 -2.47 1.86
CA VAL A 112 -9.02 -2.80 0.60
C VAL A 112 -7.61 -3.31 0.88
N TYR A 113 -6.89 -2.66 1.80
CA TYR A 113 -5.53 -3.07 2.18
C TYR A 113 -5.52 -4.38 2.97
N GLU A 114 -6.41 -4.56 3.95
CA GLU A 114 -6.50 -5.80 4.73
C GLU A 114 -6.74 -7.00 3.81
N ARG A 115 -7.69 -6.90 2.89
CA ARG A 115 -7.93 -7.96 1.89
C ARG A 115 -6.73 -8.20 0.99
N LEU A 116 -6.00 -7.15 0.61
CA LEU A 116 -4.82 -7.28 -0.26
C LEU A 116 -3.57 -7.74 0.49
N ALA A 117 -3.53 -7.60 1.81
CA ALA A 117 -2.47 -8.09 2.68
C ALA A 117 -2.77 -9.51 3.20
N ASP A 118 -4.00 -10.02 3.04
CA ASP A 118 -4.39 -11.37 3.45
C ASP A 118 -3.38 -12.44 3.00
N HIS A 119 -2.94 -13.27 3.95
CA HIS A 119 -1.89 -14.25 3.71
C HIS A 119 -2.25 -15.25 2.60
N LYS A 120 -3.51 -15.73 2.54
CA LYS A 120 -3.95 -16.67 1.50
C LYS A 120 -3.88 -16.03 0.12
N LEU A 121 -4.26 -14.75 0.00
CA LEU A 121 -4.12 -14.01 -1.24
C LEU A 121 -2.64 -13.83 -1.63
N LEU A 122 -1.77 -13.48 -0.67
CA LEU A 122 -0.34 -13.27 -0.90
C LEU A 122 0.40 -14.57 -1.26
N GLU A 123 0.04 -15.70 -0.65
CA GLU A 123 0.54 -17.03 -0.99
C GLU A 123 0.23 -17.37 -2.45
N ARG A 124 -1.01 -17.13 -2.90
CA ARG A 124 -1.41 -17.32 -4.30
C ARG A 124 -0.62 -16.41 -5.24
N ALA A 125 -0.40 -15.16 -4.85
CA ALA A 125 0.41 -14.22 -5.63
C ALA A 125 1.87 -14.68 -5.77
N SER A 126 2.42 -15.33 -4.73
CA SER A 126 3.75 -15.93 -4.76
C SER A 126 3.81 -17.23 -5.58
N ALA A 127 2.75 -18.05 -5.52
CA ALA A 127 2.67 -19.34 -6.20
C ALA A 127 2.38 -19.23 -7.71
N ALA A 128 1.67 -18.19 -8.16
CA ALA A 128 1.23 -18.03 -9.55
C ALA A 128 2.39 -18.03 -10.58
N ARG A 129 3.65 -17.77 -10.16
CA ARG A 129 4.82 -17.85 -11.04
C ARG A 129 5.54 -19.21 -11.06
N ARG A 130 5.19 -20.19 -10.21
CA ARG A 130 5.79 -21.54 -10.29
C ARG A 130 5.25 -22.39 -11.45
N LYS A 131 4.17 -21.97 -12.13
CA LYS A 131 3.55 -22.74 -13.21
C LYS A 131 3.98 -22.34 -14.64
N THR A 132 4.96 -21.46 -14.82
CA THR A 132 5.50 -21.09 -16.15
C THR A 132 6.96 -21.54 -16.35
N ALA A 133 7.31 -22.72 -15.83
CA ALA A 133 8.61 -23.34 -16.08
C ALA A 133 8.50 -24.88 -16.07
N MET A 134 7.58 -25.46 -16.84
CA MET A 134 7.70 -26.85 -17.27
C MET A 134 6.84 -27.13 -18.52
N ARG A 135 7.28 -26.61 -19.67
CA ARG A 135 7.03 -27.22 -20.98
C ARG A 135 8.30 -27.02 -21.81
N VAL A 136 9.32 -27.79 -21.47
CA VAL A 136 10.49 -28.02 -22.32
C VAL A 136 10.70 -29.52 -22.32
N PHE A 137 10.44 -30.12 -23.49
CA PHE A 137 10.90 -31.42 -24.00
C PHE A 137 10.86 -32.65 -23.09
N THR A 138 10.07 -33.65 -23.51
CA THR A 138 10.59 -35.01 -23.68
C THR A 138 9.78 -35.76 -24.75
N GLN A 139 10.52 -36.12 -25.80
CA GLN A 139 10.36 -37.18 -26.81
C GLN A 139 9.06 -37.24 -27.61
#